data_AF-A0A558QWX1-F1
#
_entry.id   AF-A0A558QWX1-F1
#
_cell.length_a   1.000
_cell.length_b   1.000
_cell.length_c   1.000
_cell.angle_alpha   90.00
_cell.angle_beta   90.00
_cell.angle_gamma   90.00
#
_symmetry.space_group_name_H-M   'P 1'
#
loop_
_entity.id
_entity.type
_entity.pdbx_description
1 polymer ?
#
loop_
_entity_poly.entity_id
_entity_poly.type
_entity_poly.pdbx_seq_one_letter_code
_entity_poly.pdbx_strand_id
1 'polypeptide(L)'
;MMRADERHDGGTRRAPMTRLARDTRGNVLAITGAAMLPLIALLGSGVDMTRAYMAQARLQQACDSAVLAGRRAMVGGVVDDTVKTEATKFFNFNFPQESWGTTKFVPSITQGPDATVVITASTTIKTTLMKMFGFNTLPLDVTCNAKQDFVNTDIVLVLDTTGSMKDKATSADTDTKIVALRKAVLALYDELASVQTKLETAGLRLRYGVVPFSSGINAGDAIRSVNPNYIVSDSYTYRSRVARYNNVETGKTIAYCTGKGGVTSAPVTSGKTTTYTCSYNFADWTYQPMTYDVSTYVTGALTPTPNQSAQPLRPTDPSLTYTAPPATMPGSIWAGCIEERQTSSSITASSGYTIPDSAEDLDIALVPTNDPATKWKPYWPEVEFLANGAAYDDYQQYYYERTGDPRGYTSRPQVACPVATVKRLQPWSRTALSTYLDQLNPDGGTYHDNGMIWGARLIARTGIFAGDNPETYGSMPVSRQIIYMTDGIIDTGPTLYSTYGLEKWDQRVTGTFTSEDDQPARHNQRFKMMCAATKQMGVSIWVIAFASELTSALSECATSAAQASLSANSASLTAKFVEIGKNIGALRLTQ
;
A
#
# COMPACT_ATOMS: atom_id res chain seq x y z
N MET A 1 -79.81 21.31 88.98
CA MET A 1 -80.94 20.40 89.29
C MET A 1 -80.40 18.98 89.22
N MET A 2 -80.49 18.22 90.32
CA MET A 2 -80.23 16.77 90.44
C MET A 2 -78.78 16.31 90.18
N ARG A 3 -78.23 15.33 90.88
CA ARG A 3 -78.50 14.64 92.14
C ARG A 3 -77.23 13.80 92.37
N ALA A 4 -76.83 13.65 93.62
CA ALA A 4 -75.82 12.70 94.03
C ALA A 4 -76.20 11.26 93.61
N ASP A 5 -75.21 10.43 93.33
CA ASP A 5 -75.21 9.08 93.90
C ASP A 5 -73.78 8.51 93.96
N GLU A 6 -73.41 8.04 95.14
CA GLU A 6 -72.18 7.32 95.45
C GLU A 6 -72.32 5.85 95.03
N ARG A 7 -71.21 5.20 94.66
CA ARG A 7 -70.94 3.79 95.00
C ARG A 7 -69.46 3.46 94.86
N HIS A 8 -68.93 2.83 95.91
CA HIS A 8 -67.60 2.24 96.01
C HIS A 8 -67.37 1.12 94.99
N ASP A 9 -66.17 1.06 94.41
CA ASP A 9 -65.55 -0.23 94.10
C ASP A 9 -64.02 -0.17 94.20
N GLY A 10 -63.44 -1.24 94.74
CA GLY A 10 -62.03 -1.37 95.09
C GLY A 10 -61.13 -1.61 93.88
N GLY A 11 -59.92 -1.06 93.90
CA GLY A 11 -58.95 -1.21 92.81
C GLY A 11 -57.52 -0.98 93.25
N THR A 12 -56.92 -2.06 93.79
CA THR A 12 -55.48 -2.38 93.87
C THR A 12 -54.44 -1.30 93.48
N ARG A 13 -53.59 -0.96 94.46
CA ARG A 13 -52.34 -0.22 94.28
C ARG A 13 -51.45 -0.91 93.23
N ARG A 14 -51.34 -0.35 92.02
CA ARG A 14 -50.39 -0.80 91.00
C ARG A 14 -48.97 -0.34 91.35
N ALA A 15 -48.07 -1.30 91.49
CA ALA A 15 -46.65 -1.08 91.78
C ALA A 15 -45.95 -0.31 90.64
N PRO A 16 -45.08 0.68 90.94
CA PRO A 16 -44.44 1.55 89.95
C PRO A 16 -43.47 0.83 88.97
N MET A 17 -43.11 -0.44 89.23
CA MET A 17 -42.20 -1.22 88.37
C MET A 17 -42.84 -1.78 87.09
N THR A 18 -44.17 -1.95 87.03
CA THR A 18 -44.85 -2.37 85.79
C THR A 18 -44.93 -1.26 84.74
N ARG A 19 -44.70 0.00 85.14
CA ARG A 19 -44.63 1.15 84.22
C ARG A 19 -43.26 1.28 83.54
N LEU A 20 -42.18 0.83 84.17
CA LEU A 20 -40.84 0.75 83.55
C LEU A 20 -40.73 -0.44 82.58
N ALA A 21 -41.34 -1.59 82.91
CA ALA A 21 -41.29 -2.79 82.06
C ALA A 21 -42.04 -2.66 80.72
N ARG A 22 -42.89 -1.65 80.57
CA ARG A 22 -43.64 -1.33 79.33
C ARG A 22 -43.16 -0.05 78.64
N ASP A 23 -42.06 0.56 79.11
CA ASP A 23 -41.54 1.80 78.53
C ASP A 23 -40.68 1.50 77.28
N THR A 24 -41.29 1.61 76.10
CA THR A 24 -40.65 1.38 74.80
C THR A 24 -39.67 2.48 74.39
N ARG A 25 -39.59 3.59 75.16
CA ARG A 25 -38.71 4.73 74.85
C ARG A 25 -37.22 4.40 75.01
N GLY A 26 -36.86 3.38 75.80
CA GLY A 26 -35.49 2.87 75.93
C GLY A 26 -35.06 1.87 74.84
N ASN A 27 -36.01 1.29 74.11
CA ASN A 27 -35.73 0.23 73.13
C ASN A 27 -35.12 0.78 71.83
N VAL A 28 -35.38 2.06 71.51
CA VAL A 28 -34.78 2.74 70.35
C VAL A 28 -33.26 2.76 70.47
N LEU A 29 -32.72 3.11 71.64
CA LEU A 29 -31.27 3.13 71.89
C LEU A 29 -30.64 1.75 71.72
N ALA A 30 -31.30 0.69 72.21
CA ALA A 30 -30.83 -0.68 72.08
C ALA A 30 -30.88 -1.19 70.63
N ILE A 31 -31.98 -0.92 69.90
CA ILE A 31 -32.14 -1.32 68.50
C ILE A 31 -31.19 -0.52 67.60
N THR A 32 -31.05 0.78 67.82
CA THR A 32 -30.11 1.62 67.06
C THR A 32 -28.66 1.20 67.33
N GLY A 33 -28.28 0.92 68.58
CA GLY A 33 -26.95 0.41 68.92
C GLY A 33 -26.66 -0.95 68.26
N ALA A 34 -27.64 -1.87 68.27
CA ALA A 34 -27.52 -3.16 67.58
C ALA A 34 -27.46 -3.01 66.05
N ALA A 35 -28.17 -2.06 65.46
CA ALA A 35 -28.17 -1.78 64.02
C ALA A 35 -26.90 -1.06 63.52
N MET A 36 -26.17 -0.35 64.38
CA MET A 36 -24.89 0.26 64.01
C MET A 36 -23.83 -0.78 63.66
N LEU A 37 -23.81 -1.93 64.33
CA LEU A 37 -22.83 -3.00 64.08
C LEU A 37 -22.87 -3.52 62.63
N PRO A 38 -24.03 -3.95 62.07
CA PRO A 38 -24.10 -4.38 60.68
C PRO A 38 -23.89 -3.23 59.68
N LEU A 39 -24.26 -1.98 60.01
CA LEU A 39 -24.00 -0.83 59.14
C LEU A 39 -22.51 -0.49 59.05
N ILE A 40 -21.79 -0.50 60.19
CA ILE A 40 -20.34 -0.32 60.22
C ILE A 40 -19.66 -1.47 59.48
N ALA A 41 -20.15 -2.70 59.61
CA ALA A 41 -19.64 -3.84 58.87
C ALA A 41 -19.80 -3.66 57.34
N LEU A 42 -20.95 -3.14 56.89
CA LEU A 42 -21.22 -2.88 55.47
C LEU A 42 -20.37 -1.74 54.90
N LEU A 43 -20.21 -0.65 55.65
CA LEU A 43 -19.31 0.44 55.25
C LEU A 43 -17.84 -0.01 55.26
N GLY A 44 -17.46 -0.79 56.27
CA GLY A 44 -16.10 -1.30 56.42
C GLY A 44 -15.70 -2.29 55.34
N SER A 45 -16.61 -3.17 54.93
CA SER A 45 -16.37 -4.07 53.80
C SER A 45 -16.20 -3.29 52.50
N GLY A 46 -16.99 -2.23 52.26
CA GLY A 46 -16.86 -1.37 51.09
C GLY A 46 -15.49 -0.69 50.99
N VAL A 47 -14.99 -0.13 52.10
CA VAL A 47 -13.67 0.52 52.13
C VAL A 47 -12.54 -0.48 51.93
N ASP A 48 -12.57 -1.62 52.63
CA ASP A 48 -11.53 -2.66 52.50
C ASP A 48 -11.53 -3.29 51.11
N MET A 49 -12.71 -3.49 50.50
CA MET A 49 -12.85 -3.96 49.12
C MET A 49 -12.31 -2.94 48.10
N THR A 50 -12.58 -1.65 48.31
CA THR A 50 -12.06 -0.58 47.43
C THR A 50 -10.53 -0.55 47.46
N ARG A 51 -9.93 -0.69 48.65
CA ARG A 51 -8.47 -0.78 48.80
C ARG A 51 -7.91 -2.04 48.15
N ALA A 52 -8.56 -3.19 48.34
CA ALA A 52 -8.18 -4.45 47.71
C ALA A 52 -8.20 -4.35 46.18
N TYR A 53 -9.26 -3.77 45.61
CA TYR A 53 -9.40 -3.60 44.17
C TYR A 53 -8.34 -2.66 43.58
N MET A 54 -8.04 -1.53 44.25
CA MET A 54 -6.95 -0.65 43.82
C MET A 54 -5.58 -1.35 43.85
N ALA A 55 -5.31 -2.13 44.90
CA ALA A 55 -4.08 -2.91 45.00
C ALA A 55 -4.03 -3.99 43.90
N GLN A 56 -5.13 -4.68 43.61
CA GLN A 56 -5.20 -5.69 42.56
C GLN A 56 -4.98 -5.10 41.17
N ALA A 57 -5.58 -3.95 40.86
CA ALA A 57 -5.37 -3.28 39.57
C ALA A 57 -3.92 -2.86 39.35
N ARG A 58 -3.24 -2.35 40.40
CA ARG A 58 -1.81 -2.04 40.35
C ARG A 58 -0.94 -3.29 40.25
N LEU A 59 -1.31 -4.35 40.94
CA LEU A 59 -0.62 -5.65 40.87
C LEU A 59 -0.72 -6.23 39.45
N GLN A 60 -1.89 -6.14 38.80
CA GLN A 60 -2.09 -6.52 37.41
C GLN A 60 -1.20 -5.71 36.46
N GLN A 61 -1.21 -4.38 36.58
CA GLN A 61 -0.37 -3.50 35.78
C GLN A 61 1.13 -3.85 35.89
N ALA A 62 1.59 -4.14 37.11
CA ALA A 62 2.97 -4.55 37.34
C ALA A 62 3.28 -5.91 36.73
N CYS A 63 2.36 -6.88 36.88
CA CYS A 63 2.47 -8.20 36.25
C CYS A 63 2.61 -8.09 34.73
N ASP A 64 1.70 -7.36 34.08
CA ASP A 64 1.64 -7.16 32.63
C ASP A 64 2.94 -6.57 32.07
N SER A 65 3.52 -5.59 32.79
CA SER A 65 4.82 -5.00 32.41
C SER A 65 5.99 -5.99 32.60
N ALA A 66 5.92 -6.85 33.61
CA ALA A 66 6.96 -7.78 33.98
C ALA A 66 7.03 -8.99 33.02
N VAL A 67 5.89 -9.54 32.61
CA VAL A 67 5.86 -10.61 31.59
C VAL A 67 6.41 -10.12 30.26
N LEU A 68 6.11 -8.88 29.88
CA LEU A 68 6.61 -8.26 28.66
C LEU A 68 8.14 -8.11 28.69
N ALA A 69 8.66 -7.56 29.79
CA ALA A 69 10.09 -7.39 29.99
C ALA A 69 10.83 -8.74 30.06
N GLY A 70 10.28 -9.70 30.81
CA GLY A 70 10.81 -11.06 30.88
C GLY A 70 10.84 -11.72 29.50
N ARG A 71 9.75 -11.63 28.73
CA ARG A 71 9.69 -12.24 27.40
C ARG A 71 10.67 -11.60 26.42
N ARG A 72 10.91 -10.29 26.53
CA ARG A 72 11.92 -9.56 25.75
C ARG A 72 13.35 -9.99 26.09
N ALA A 73 13.63 -10.31 27.36
CA ALA A 73 14.94 -10.81 27.80
C ALA A 73 15.18 -12.28 27.43
N MET A 74 14.14 -13.01 26.99
CA MET A 74 14.22 -14.45 26.77
C MET A 74 14.91 -14.81 25.45
N VAL A 75 15.98 -15.60 25.55
CA VAL A 75 16.75 -16.12 24.42
C VAL A 75 16.56 -17.64 24.34
N GLY A 76 16.42 -18.18 23.13
CA GLY A 76 16.27 -19.64 22.93
C GLY A 76 14.95 -20.24 23.40
N GLY A 77 13.97 -19.41 23.80
CA GLY A 77 12.64 -19.87 24.21
C GLY A 77 12.58 -20.50 25.62
N VAL A 78 13.61 -20.30 26.44
CA VAL A 78 13.71 -20.86 27.80
C VAL A 78 13.68 -19.75 28.84
N VAL A 79 12.90 -19.94 29.91
CA VAL A 79 12.89 -19.01 31.06
C VAL A 79 14.11 -19.28 31.95
N ASP A 80 15.23 -18.63 31.63
CA ASP A 80 16.48 -18.70 32.38
C ASP A 80 16.56 -17.64 33.51
N ASP A 81 17.69 -17.58 34.21
CA ASP A 81 17.89 -16.63 35.30
C ASP A 81 17.97 -15.17 34.84
N THR A 82 18.36 -14.93 33.58
CA THR A 82 18.34 -13.59 32.97
C THR A 82 16.90 -13.09 32.83
N VAL A 83 16.01 -13.95 32.31
CA VAL A 83 14.57 -13.66 32.19
C VAL A 83 13.94 -13.39 33.54
N LYS A 84 14.22 -14.25 34.54
CA LYS A 84 13.69 -14.08 35.89
C LYS A 84 14.17 -12.78 36.52
N THR A 85 15.44 -12.43 36.35
CA THR A 85 16.02 -11.20 36.90
C THR A 85 15.37 -9.97 36.29
N GLU A 86 15.23 -9.91 34.96
CA GLU A 86 14.66 -8.74 34.28
C GLU A 86 13.16 -8.59 34.56
N ALA A 87 12.40 -9.69 34.53
CA ALA A 87 10.99 -9.68 34.90
C ALA A 87 10.77 -9.23 36.36
N THR A 88 11.59 -9.74 37.30
CA THR A 88 11.52 -9.34 38.72
C THR A 88 11.83 -7.86 38.92
N LYS A 89 12.81 -7.34 38.19
CA LYS A 89 13.18 -5.91 38.22
C LYS A 89 12.00 -5.03 37.77
N PHE A 90 11.37 -5.35 36.63
CA PHE A 90 10.20 -4.61 36.14
C PHE A 90 8.99 -4.75 37.07
N PHE A 91 8.76 -5.94 37.62
CA PHE A 91 7.68 -6.18 38.57
C PHE A 91 7.86 -5.31 39.82
N ASN A 92 9.03 -5.37 40.47
CA ASN A 92 9.30 -4.64 41.71
C ASN A 92 9.37 -3.12 41.51
N PHE A 93 9.73 -2.67 40.30
CA PHE A 93 9.69 -1.25 39.96
C PHE A 93 8.24 -0.72 39.91
N ASN A 94 7.32 -1.49 39.31
CA ASN A 94 5.91 -1.09 39.18
C ASN A 94 5.07 -1.41 40.43
N PHE A 95 5.48 -2.40 41.23
CA PHE A 95 4.88 -2.73 42.51
C PHE A 95 5.97 -2.93 43.58
N PRO A 96 6.39 -1.85 44.26
CA PRO A 96 7.30 -1.95 45.40
C PRO A 96 6.72 -2.87 46.47
N GLN A 97 7.56 -3.69 47.10
CA GLN A 97 7.13 -4.62 48.15
C GLN A 97 6.48 -3.88 49.31
N GLU A 98 5.46 -4.50 49.91
CA GLU A 98 4.67 -3.95 51.04
C GLU A 98 3.88 -2.66 50.71
N SER A 99 3.84 -2.26 49.43
CA SER A 99 2.99 -1.16 48.99
C SER A 99 1.50 -1.50 49.13
N TRP A 100 0.68 -0.46 49.28
CA TRP A 100 -0.78 -0.57 49.42
C TRP A 100 -1.27 -1.38 50.64
N GLY A 101 -0.38 -1.71 51.58
CA GLY A 101 -0.69 -2.52 52.77
C GLY A 101 -0.72 -4.02 52.49
N THR A 102 -0.05 -4.47 51.42
CA THR A 102 0.13 -5.87 51.10
C THR A 102 1.24 -6.52 51.94
N THR A 103 1.17 -7.84 52.12
CA THR A 103 2.25 -8.62 52.71
C THR A 103 3.38 -8.82 51.71
N LYS A 104 4.63 -8.89 52.16
CA LYS A 104 5.77 -9.25 51.29
C LYS A 104 5.55 -10.59 50.62
N PHE A 105 5.82 -10.68 49.33
CA PHE A 105 5.66 -11.89 48.52
C PHE A 105 6.74 -11.97 47.45
N VAL A 106 6.87 -13.14 46.82
CA VAL A 106 7.77 -13.35 45.68
C VAL A 106 6.93 -13.85 44.51
N PRO A 107 6.86 -13.12 43.39
CA PRO A 107 6.13 -13.60 42.21
C PRO A 107 6.81 -14.86 41.65
N SER A 108 5.99 -15.84 41.27
CA SER A 108 6.45 -17.05 40.57
C SER A 108 6.60 -16.74 39.09
N ILE A 109 7.80 -16.92 38.54
CA ILE A 109 8.09 -16.73 37.12
C ILE A 109 8.41 -18.09 36.53
N THR A 110 7.57 -18.57 35.63
CA THR A 110 7.64 -19.92 35.06
C THR A 110 7.55 -19.89 33.55
N GLN A 111 7.97 -20.99 32.93
CA GLN A 111 7.78 -21.22 31.51
C GLN A 111 6.43 -21.92 31.27
N GLY A 112 5.58 -21.28 30.48
CA GLY A 112 4.37 -21.89 29.94
C GLY A 112 4.64 -22.66 28.63
N PRO A 113 3.59 -23.23 28.01
CA PRO A 113 3.66 -23.82 26.67
C PRO A 113 4.21 -22.82 25.64
N ASP A 114 4.75 -23.30 24.51
CA ASP A 114 5.20 -22.47 23.37
C ASP A 114 6.16 -21.33 23.71
N ALA A 115 7.10 -21.54 24.65
CA ALA A 115 8.06 -20.51 25.05
C ALA A 115 7.36 -19.22 25.53
N THR A 116 6.34 -19.38 26.38
CA THR A 116 5.60 -18.29 27.02
C THR A 116 6.18 -18.00 28.40
N VAL A 117 6.33 -16.73 28.78
CA VAL A 117 6.66 -16.34 30.16
C VAL A 117 5.36 -16.18 30.94
N VAL A 118 5.21 -16.89 32.05
CA VAL A 118 4.03 -16.81 32.92
C VAL A 118 4.47 -16.28 34.28
N ILE A 119 3.81 -15.24 34.77
CA ILE A 119 4.03 -14.68 36.11
C ILE A 119 2.76 -14.82 36.93
N THR A 120 2.88 -15.41 38.11
CA THR A 120 1.82 -15.49 39.11
C THR A 120 2.26 -14.76 40.37
N ALA A 121 1.47 -13.77 40.78
CA ALA A 121 1.69 -12.97 41.96
C ALA A 121 0.51 -13.14 42.93
N SER A 122 0.79 -13.77 44.07
CA SER A 122 -0.18 -14.01 45.14
C SER A 122 0.27 -13.29 46.41
N THR A 123 -0.59 -12.46 46.97
CA THR A 123 -0.34 -11.75 48.23
C THR A 123 -1.65 -11.55 49.01
N THR A 124 -1.56 -10.95 50.20
CA THR A 124 -2.72 -10.57 50.99
C THR A 124 -2.63 -9.10 51.38
N ILE A 125 -3.78 -8.41 51.41
CA ILE A 125 -3.89 -7.04 51.92
C ILE A 125 -4.52 -7.05 53.31
N LYS A 126 -3.97 -6.29 54.24
CA LYS A 126 -4.52 -6.14 55.59
C LYS A 126 -5.80 -5.29 55.56
N THR A 127 -6.88 -5.83 56.12
CA THR A 127 -8.14 -5.10 56.29
C THR A 127 -7.97 -4.03 57.38
N THR A 128 -8.62 -2.88 57.20
CA THR A 128 -8.60 -1.79 58.17
C THR A 128 -9.79 -1.88 59.11
N LEU A 129 -10.98 -2.11 58.56
CA LEU A 129 -12.25 -2.08 59.32
C LEU A 129 -12.74 -3.50 59.60
N MET A 130 -12.61 -4.41 58.63
CA MET A 130 -13.07 -5.80 58.76
C MET A 130 -12.25 -6.64 59.75
N LYS A 131 -11.05 -6.18 60.14
CA LYS A 131 -10.26 -6.80 61.23
C LYS A 131 -11.00 -6.83 62.57
N MET A 132 -11.86 -5.84 62.84
CA MET A 132 -12.68 -5.79 64.07
C MET A 132 -13.69 -6.94 64.12
N PHE A 133 -14.06 -7.46 62.96
CA PHE A 133 -15.02 -8.56 62.78
C PHE A 133 -14.31 -9.91 62.50
N GLY A 134 -13.00 -10.01 62.74
CA GLY A 134 -12.22 -11.25 62.60
C GLY A 134 -11.66 -11.52 61.20
N PHE A 135 -11.98 -10.69 60.20
CA PHE A 135 -11.43 -10.81 58.85
C PHE A 135 -10.16 -9.97 58.74
N ASN A 136 -9.00 -10.55 59.03
CA ASN A 136 -7.74 -9.81 59.14
C ASN A 136 -7.09 -9.46 57.79
N THR A 137 -7.35 -10.25 56.74
CA THR A 137 -6.74 -10.08 55.42
C THR A 137 -7.69 -10.46 54.29
N LEU A 138 -7.42 -9.92 53.10
CA LEU A 138 -8.06 -10.32 51.85
C LEU A 138 -6.98 -10.83 50.87
N PRO A 139 -7.19 -11.99 50.20
CA PRO A 139 -6.26 -12.49 49.20
C PRO A 139 -6.32 -11.66 47.92
N LEU A 140 -5.17 -11.48 47.28
CA LEU A 140 -4.99 -10.85 45.98
C LEU A 140 -4.17 -11.79 45.11
N ASP A 141 -4.73 -12.20 43.97
CA ASP A 141 -4.10 -13.10 43.02
C ASP A 141 -4.16 -12.52 41.61
N VAL A 142 -3.02 -12.53 40.94
CA VAL A 142 -2.87 -12.07 39.55
C VAL A 142 -2.01 -13.08 38.80
N THR A 143 -2.47 -13.48 37.62
CA THR A 143 -1.69 -14.24 36.66
C THR A 143 -1.65 -13.49 35.34
N CYS A 144 -0.47 -13.28 34.80
CA CYS A 144 -0.27 -12.67 33.49
C CYS A 144 0.68 -13.57 32.69
N ASN A 145 0.61 -13.47 31.36
CA ASN A 145 1.51 -14.20 30.48
C ASN A 145 1.95 -13.31 29.30
N ALA A 146 3.07 -13.68 28.67
CA ALA A 146 3.50 -13.08 27.42
C ALA A 146 4.09 -14.15 26.51
N LYS A 147 3.52 -14.29 25.31
CA LYS A 147 4.00 -15.18 24.25
C LYS A 147 4.68 -14.36 23.15
N GLN A 148 5.67 -14.98 22.50
CA GLN A 148 6.24 -14.48 21.26
C GLN A 148 5.43 -15.08 20.11
N ASP A 149 4.54 -14.30 19.52
CA ASP A 149 3.80 -14.75 18.35
C ASP A 149 4.61 -14.48 17.10
N PHE A 150 4.93 -15.56 16.41
CA PHE A 150 5.43 -15.53 15.06
C PHE A 150 4.22 -15.36 14.13
N VAL A 151 4.19 -14.26 13.37
CA VAL A 151 3.12 -13.99 12.39
C VAL A 151 3.71 -14.03 11.00
N ASN A 152 3.04 -14.71 10.08
CA ASN A 152 3.43 -14.68 8.67
C ASN A 152 3.49 -13.23 8.20
N THR A 153 4.52 -12.87 7.44
CA THR A 153 4.73 -11.47 7.05
C THR A 153 4.93 -11.35 5.55
N ASP A 154 4.04 -10.61 4.91
CA ASP A 154 4.10 -10.27 3.49
C ASP A 154 4.48 -8.80 3.35
N ILE A 155 5.56 -8.53 2.63
CA ILE A 155 6.09 -7.18 2.41
C ILE A 155 6.03 -6.89 0.91
N VAL A 156 5.35 -5.82 0.50
CA VAL A 156 5.44 -5.31 -0.87
C VAL A 156 6.28 -4.03 -0.86
N LEU A 157 7.38 -4.06 -1.61
CA LEU A 157 8.28 -2.94 -1.82
C LEU A 157 7.81 -2.17 -3.05
N VAL A 158 7.31 -0.95 -2.85
CA VAL A 158 6.94 -0.04 -3.94
C VAL A 158 8.07 0.95 -4.11
N LEU A 159 8.83 0.79 -5.20
CA LEU A 159 10.13 1.38 -5.40
C LEU A 159 10.09 2.34 -6.59
N ASP A 160 10.38 3.60 -6.32
CA ASP A 160 10.49 4.64 -7.34
C ASP A 160 11.70 4.40 -8.24
N THR A 161 11.44 4.31 -9.55
CA THR A 161 12.44 4.18 -10.60
C THR A 161 12.28 5.29 -11.64
N THR A 162 11.86 6.48 -11.21
CA THR A 162 11.66 7.66 -12.07
C THR A 162 12.97 8.33 -12.44
N GLY A 163 12.96 9.24 -13.41
CA GLY A 163 14.17 9.89 -13.92
C GLY A 163 15.01 10.61 -12.84
N SER A 164 14.39 11.18 -11.81
CA SER A 164 15.06 11.85 -10.68
C SER A 164 15.98 10.93 -9.87
N MET A 165 15.73 9.62 -9.92
CA MET A 165 16.55 8.61 -9.23
C MET A 165 17.95 8.43 -9.85
N LYS A 166 18.23 9.03 -11.01
CA LYS A 166 19.57 9.08 -11.63
C LYS A 166 20.54 9.95 -10.84
N ASP A 167 20.03 10.98 -10.17
CA ASP A 167 20.86 11.95 -9.48
C ASP A 167 21.32 11.42 -8.13
N LYS A 168 22.22 12.18 -7.47
CA LYS A 168 22.58 11.95 -6.07
C LYS A 168 21.60 12.67 -5.16
N ALA A 169 21.36 12.14 -3.97
CA ALA A 169 20.53 12.82 -2.98
C ALA A 169 21.18 14.12 -2.50
N THR A 170 22.49 14.09 -2.29
CA THR A 170 23.31 15.26 -1.98
C THR A 170 24.62 15.18 -2.74
N SER A 171 25.31 16.31 -2.92
CA SER A 171 26.64 16.32 -3.56
C SER A 171 27.70 15.51 -2.79
N ALA A 172 27.47 15.27 -1.50
CA ALA A 172 28.35 14.48 -0.64
C ALA A 172 28.16 12.96 -0.78
N ASP A 173 27.03 12.51 -1.34
CA ASP A 173 26.78 11.07 -1.51
C ASP A 173 27.71 10.47 -2.56
N THR A 174 28.19 9.26 -2.31
CA THR A 174 29.01 8.51 -3.28
C THR A 174 28.14 7.96 -4.40
N ASP A 175 26.97 7.45 -4.04
CA ASP A 175 26.05 6.73 -4.91
C ASP A 175 24.92 7.64 -5.43
N THR A 176 24.36 7.27 -6.58
CA THR A 176 23.09 7.84 -7.04
C THR A 176 21.94 7.32 -6.17
N LYS A 177 20.80 8.02 -6.21
CA LYS A 177 19.63 7.69 -5.39
C LYS A 177 19.14 6.27 -5.65
N ILE A 178 19.13 5.81 -6.90
CA ILE A 178 18.75 4.43 -7.22
C ILE A 178 19.70 3.40 -6.61
N VAL A 179 21.02 3.65 -6.62
CA VAL A 179 22.00 2.73 -6.02
C VAL A 179 21.85 2.72 -4.49
N ALA A 180 21.59 3.88 -3.88
CA ALA A 180 21.29 3.98 -2.45
C ALA A 180 20.02 3.20 -2.08
N LEU A 181 18.96 3.29 -2.89
CA LEU A 181 17.73 2.52 -2.70
C LEU A 181 17.98 1.02 -2.74
N ARG A 182 18.72 0.52 -3.74
CA ARG A 182 19.07 -0.91 -3.82
C ARG A 182 19.80 -1.39 -2.57
N LYS A 183 20.77 -0.60 -2.08
CA LYS A 183 21.49 -0.89 -0.83
C LYS A 183 20.57 -0.89 0.40
N ALA A 184 19.66 0.07 0.49
CA ALA A 184 18.71 0.17 1.59
C ALA A 184 17.73 -1.02 1.63
N VAL A 185 17.24 -1.47 0.47
CA VAL A 185 16.40 -2.68 0.36
C VAL A 185 17.17 -3.92 0.82
N LEU A 186 18.43 -4.07 0.41
CA LEU A 186 19.27 -5.18 0.88
C LEU A 186 19.55 -5.11 2.39
N ALA A 187 19.72 -3.91 2.95
CA ALA A 187 19.88 -3.74 4.39
C ALA A 187 18.61 -4.14 5.16
N LEU A 188 17.41 -3.84 4.64
CA LEU A 188 16.15 -4.33 5.19
C LEU A 188 16.07 -5.86 5.15
N TYR A 189 16.44 -6.47 4.01
CA TYR A 189 16.47 -7.92 3.87
C TYR A 189 17.43 -8.55 4.90
N ASP A 190 18.63 -7.98 5.04
CA ASP A 190 19.65 -8.47 5.98
C ASP A 190 19.19 -8.37 7.44
N GLU A 191 18.49 -7.29 7.81
CA GLU A 191 17.88 -7.15 9.14
C GLU A 191 16.80 -8.22 9.40
N LEU A 192 15.99 -8.54 8.40
CA LEU A 192 14.89 -9.52 8.51
C LEU A 192 15.35 -10.98 8.34
N ALA A 193 16.58 -11.23 7.88
CA ALA A 193 17.06 -12.58 7.56
C ALA A 193 16.95 -13.55 8.74
N SER A 194 17.31 -13.09 9.95
CA SER A 194 17.22 -13.92 11.16
C SER A 194 15.76 -14.24 11.54
N VAL A 195 14.83 -13.33 11.27
CA VAL A 195 13.40 -13.51 11.49
C VAL A 195 12.85 -14.51 10.47
N GLN A 196 13.24 -14.38 9.20
CA GLN A 196 12.85 -15.29 8.13
C GLN A 196 13.21 -16.74 8.47
N THR A 197 14.45 -17.02 8.89
CA THR A 197 14.88 -18.39 9.25
C THR A 197 14.08 -18.96 10.43
N LYS A 198 13.75 -18.13 11.44
CA LYS A 198 12.91 -18.56 12.57
C LYS A 198 11.48 -18.86 12.14
N LEU A 199 10.91 -18.04 11.26
CA LEU A 199 9.57 -18.26 10.72
C LEU A 199 9.51 -19.55 9.91
N GLU A 200 10.47 -19.78 9.02
CA GLU A 200 10.55 -21.00 8.20
C GLU A 200 10.66 -22.27 9.06
N THR A 201 11.47 -22.22 10.12
CA THR A 201 11.61 -23.34 11.09
C THR A 201 10.29 -23.64 11.81
N ALA A 202 9.46 -22.62 12.04
CA ALA A 202 8.14 -22.74 12.65
C ALA A 202 7.02 -23.08 11.65
N GLY A 203 7.34 -23.34 10.37
CA GLY A 203 6.35 -23.59 9.31
C GLY A 203 5.59 -22.32 8.86
N LEU A 204 6.11 -21.14 9.20
CA LEU A 204 5.59 -19.83 8.82
C LEU A 204 6.45 -19.22 7.72
N ARG A 205 6.04 -18.07 7.19
CA ARG A 205 6.72 -17.43 6.05
C ARG A 205 6.96 -15.95 6.23
N LEU A 206 8.04 -15.48 5.62
CA LEU A 206 8.29 -14.09 5.27
C LEU A 206 8.62 -14.03 3.79
N ARG A 207 7.93 -13.18 3.03
CA ARG A 207 8.13 -13.07 1.58
C ARG A 207 7.98 -11.62 1.10
N TYR A 208 8.54 -11.35 -0.08
CA TYR A 208 8.60 -10.02 -0.66
C TYR A 208 7.96 -9.99 -2.05
N GLY A 209 7.15 -8.96 -2.30
CA GLY A 209 6.74 -8.52 -3.64
C GLY A 209 7.45 -7.22 -3.97
N VAL A 210 7.70 -6.94 -5.25
CA VAL A 210 8.40 -5.72 -5.67
C VAL A 210 7.67 -5.07 -6.84
N VAL A 211 7.44 -3.76 -6.70
CA VAL A 211 6.74 -2.89 -7.67
C VAL A 211 7.66 -1.73 -8.02
N PRO A 212 8.49 -1.86 -9.05
CA PRO A 212 9.18 -0.72 -9.67
C PRO A 212 8.15 0.15 -10.38
N PHE A 213 8.13 1.46 -10.13
CA PHE A 213 7.18 2.36 -10.78
C PHE A 213 7.84 3.61 -11.36
N SER A 214 7.27 4.10 -12.45
CA SER A 214 7.47 5.44 -12.99
C SER A 214 6.18 5.86 -13.72
N SER A 215 6.28 6.64 -14.81
CA SER A 215 5.13 6.92 -15.69
C SER A 215 4.57 5.66 -16.35
N GLY A 216 5.38 4.60 -16.46
CA GLY A 216 4.95 3.26 -16.86
C GLY A 216 5.05 2.24 -15.71
N ILE A 217 4.39 1.08 -15.91
CA ILE A 217 4.46 -0.06 -15.00
C ILE A 217 4.62 -1.37 -15.78
N ASN A 218 5.67 -2.13 -15.48
CA ASN A 218 5.95 -3.39 -16.15
C ASN A 218 5.28 -4.58 -15.44
N ALA A 219 3.96 -4.65 -15.54
CA ALA A 219 3.15 -5.66 -14.85
C ALA A 219 2.60 -6.77 -15.75
N GLY A 220 2.90 -6.73 -17.05
CA GLY A 220 2.35 -7.65 -18.05
C GLY A 220 2.61 -9.12 -17.75
N ASP A 221 3.84 -9.46 -17.37
CA ASP A 221 4.19 -10.83 -16.97
C ASP A 221 3.43 -11.28 -15.72
N ALA A 222 3.29 -10.40 -14.72
CA ALA A 222 2.56 -10.71 -13.49
C ALA A 222 1.08 -11.00 -13.79
N ILE A 223 0.44 -10.20 -14.65
CA ILE A 223 -0.95 -10.41 -15.09
C ILE A 223 -1.07 -11.71 -15.88
N ARG A 224 -0.25 -11.89 -16.92
CA ARG A 224 -0.31 -13.06 -17.81
C ARG A 224 -0.03 -14.37 -17.09
N SER A 225 0.81 -14.35 -16.04
CA SER A 225 1.06 -15.52 -15.20
C SER A 225 -0.19 -16.01 -14.46
N VAL A 226 -1.19 -15.16 -14.25
CA VAL A 226 -2.49 -15.53 -13.70
C VAL A 226 -3.43 -15.95 -14.82
N ASN A 227 -3.64 -15.06 -15.80
CA ASN A 227 -4.48 -15.35 -16.96
C ASN A 227 -4.12 -14.39 -18.12
N PRO A 228 -3.69 -14.88 -19.29
CA PRO A 228 -3.38 -14.02 -20.43
C PRO A 228 -4.60 -13.23 -20.97
N ASN A 229 -5.83 -13.70 -20.73
CA ASN A 229 -7.06 -13.04 -21.18
C ASN A 229 -7.42 -11.77 -20.39
N TYR A 230 -6.65 -11.45 -19.35
CA TYR A 230 -6.78 -10.21 -18.57
C TYR A 230 -6.15 -9.00 -19.28
N ILE A 231 -5.44 -9.23 -20.39
CA ILE A 231 -4.93 -8.20 -21.28
C ILE A 231 -5.74 -8.25 -22.58
N VAL A 232 -6.07 -7.08 -23.13
CA VAL A 232 -6.68 -6.96 -24.46
C VAL A 232 -5.75 -7.59 -25.50
N SER A 233 -6.28 -8.55 -26.27
CA SER A 233 -5.51 -9.40 -27.17
C SER A 233 -6.05 -9.44 -28.60
N ASP A 234 -7.07 -8.63 -28.92
CA ASP A 234 -7.63 -8.49 -30.26
C ASP A 234 -7.13 -7.19 -30.90
N SER A 235 -7.69 -6.06 -30.52
CA SER A 235 -7.32 -4.76 -31.09
C SER A 235 -7.37 -3.65 -30.05
N TYR A 236 -6.45 -2.69 -30.17
CA TYR A 236 -6.44 -1.51 -29.30
C TYR A 236 -6.11 -0.25 -30.09
N THR A 237 -6.66 0.88 -29.65
CA THR A 237 -6.55 2.16 -30.32
C THR A 237 -5.56 3.05 -29.59
N TYR A 238 -4.59 3.56 -30.34
CA TYR A 238 -3.46 4.34 -29.86
C TYR A 238 -3.47 5.74 -30.48
N ARG A 239 -2.84 6.72 -29.84
CA ARG A 239 -2.66 8.04 -30.47
C ARG A 239 -1.50 7.97 -31.41
N SER A 240 -1.84 7.85 -32.68
CA SER A 240 -0.86 7.56 -33.70
C SER A 240 -0.98 8.53 -34.87
N ARG A 241 -0.47 8.09 -36.01
CA ARG A 241 -0.46 8.85 -37.26
C ARG A 241 -0.57 7.90 -38.44
N VAL A 242 -1.11 8.41 -39.52
CA VAL A 242 -1.14 7.74 -40.82
C VAL A 242 -0.20 8.46 -41.77
N ALA A 243 0.57 7.69 -42.55
CA ALA A 243 1.37 8.24 -43.64
C ALA A 243 0.44 8.63 -44.80
N ARG A 244 0.55 9.87 -45.26
CA ARG A 244 -0.08 10.30 -46.52
C ARG A 244 0.93 10.24 -47.64
N TYR A 245 0.49 9.74 -48.78
CA TYR A 245 1.27 9.67 -50.00
C TYR A 245 0.56 10.48 -51.07
N ASN A 246 1.34 11.11 -51.96
CA ASN A 246 0.75 11.60 -53.20
C ASN A 246 0.51 10.39 -54.14
N ASN A 247 -0.50 10.46 -55.00
CA ASN A 247 -1.04 9.33 -55.76
C ASN A 247 -0.17 8.88 -56.93
N VAL A 248 0.09 7.57 -57.15
CA VAL A 248 0.73 7.09 -58.40
C VAL A 248 -0.21 7.29 -59.60
N GLU A 249 0.26 7.96 -60.66
CA GLU A 249 -0.52 8.23 -61.87
C GLU A 249 0.09 7.53 -63.09
N THR A 250 -0.67 6.64 -63.74
CA THR A 250 -0.24 5.94 -64.96
C THR A 250 -0.81 6.62 -66.20
N GLY A 251 -0.09 6.58 -67.32
CA GLY A 251 -0.61 7.10 -68.59
C GLY A 251 -0.28 8.56 -68.86
N LYS A 252 0.69 9.14 -68.14
CA LYS A 252 1.03 10.56 -68.23
C LYS A 252 2.31 10.80 -69.03
N THR A 253 2.53 12.05 -69.44
CA THR A 253 3.76 12.49 -70.13
C THR A 253 4.85 12.82 -69.11
N ILE A 254 6.13 12.77 -69.51
CA ILE A 254 7.25 13.24 -68.67
C ILE A 254 7.01 14.65 -68.15
N ALA A 255 6.60 15.58 -69.03
CA ALA A 255 6.37 16.97 -68.67
C ALA A 255 5.29 17.12 -67.57
N TYR A 256 4.26 16.26 -67.61
CA TYR A 256 3.23 16.21 -66.58
C TYR A 256 3.80 15.73 -65.23
N CYS A 257 4.57 14.62 -65.22
CA CYS A 257 5.16 14.09 -63.98
C CYS A 257 6.17 15.09 -63.36
N THR A 258 7.04 15.70 -64.18
CA THR A 258 8.04 16.68 -63.73
C THR A 258 7.38 17.97 -63.22
N GLY A 259 6.31 18.44 -63.86
CA GLY A 259 5.55 19.62 -63.42
C GLY A 259 4.82 19.44 -62.08
N LYS A 260 4.73 18.21 -61.56
CA LYS A 260 4.13 17.85 -60.26
C LYS A 260 5.13 17.31 -59.24
N GLY A 261 6.43 17.31 -59.55
CA GLY A 261 7.49 16.84 -58.64
C GLY A 261 7.55 15.31 -58.45
N GLY A 262 6.96 14.53 -59.36
CA GLY A 262 7.03 13.06 -59.34
C GLY A 262 8.27 12.51 -60.04
N VAL A 263 8.68 11.28 -59.68
CA VAL A 263 9.73 10.52 -60.36
C VAL A 263 9.11 9.54 -61.35
N THR A 264 9.66 9.46 -62.57
CA THR A 264 9.15 8.54 -63.59
C THR A 264 9.81 7.17 -63.49
N SER A 265 9.02 6.09 -63.54
CA SER A 265 9.54 4.74 -63.84
C SER A 265 9.31 4.37 -65.32
N ALA A 266 9.95 3.28 -65.77
CA ALA A 266 10.19 2.95 -67.19
C ALA A 266 8.94 3.05 -68.08
N PRO A 267 9.08 3.47 -69.36
CA PRO A 267 7.95 3.65 -70.27
C PRO A 267 7.22 2.32 -70.54
N VAL A 268 5.90 2.33 -70.41
CA VAL A 268 5.04 1.22 -70.87
C VAL A 268 4.62 1.53 -72.30
N THR A 269 4.93 0.63 -73.23
CA THR A 269 4.55 0.78 -74.64
C THR A 269 3.37 -0.14 -74.94
N SER A 270 2.20 0.45 -75.20
CA SER A 270 1.04 -0.27 -75.74
C SER A 270 0.62 0.40 -77.05
N GLY A 271 0.67 -0.33 -78.16
CA GLY A 271 -0.06 -0.01 -79.40
C GLY A 271 0.25 1.32 -80.12
N LYS A 272 1.37 2.01 -79.84
CA LYS A 272 1.88 3.29 -80.42
C LYS A 272 1.88 4.51 -79.49
N THR A 273 1.54 4.37 -78.20
CA THR A 273 1.67 5.47 -77.23
C THR A 273 2.67 5.13 -76.13
N THR A 274 3.69 5.99 -75.96
CA THR A 274 4.65 5.92 -74.86
C THR A 274 4.04 6.58 -73.63
N THR A 275 3.79 5.79 -72.58
CA THR A 275 3.17 6.27 -71.34
C THR A 275 4.12 6.09 -70.15
N TYR A 276 4.18 7.10 -69.29
CA TYR A 276 4.99 7.08 -68.07
C TYR A 276 4.12 6.83 -66.84
N THR A 277 4.71 6.16 -65.86
CA THR A 277 4.17 6.03 -64.51
C THR A 277 4.80 7.11 -63.65
N CYS A 278 4.00 8.04 -63.14
CA CYS A 278 4.44 9.00 -62.14
C CYS A 278 4.40 8.31 -60.76
N SER A 279 5.56 7.99 -60.20
CA SER A 279 5.69 7.60 -58.80
C SER A 279 5.79 8.86 -57.96
N TYR A 280 5.00 8.94 -56.89
CA TYR A 280 5.08 10.08 -55.99
C TYR A 280 5.57 9.69 -54.60
N ASN A 281 6.26 10.65 -53.99
CA ASN A 281 6.91 10.54 -52.70
C ASN A 281 5.92 10.68 -51.54
N PHE A 282 6.36 10.22 -50.36
CA PHE A 282 5.76 10.53 -49.06
C PHE A 282 5.39 12.02 -48.97
N ALA A 283 4.15 12.33 -48.57
CA ALA A 283 3.67 13.70 -48.48
C ALA A 283 3.89 14.28 -47.08
N ASP A 284 3.19 13.72 -46.09
CA ASP A 284 3.33 14.08 -44.69
C ASP A 284 2.66 13.02 -43.79
N TRP A 285 2.69 13.28 -42.48
CA TRP A 285 1.99 12.49 -41.47
C TRP A 285 0.74 13.23 -41.01
N THR A 286 -0.37 12.50 -40.93
CA THR A 286 -1.61 13.00 -40.30
C THR A 286 -1.79 12.31 -38.95
N TYR A 287 -1.76 13.09 -37.87
CA TYR A 287 -2.05 12.60 -36.52
C TYR A 287 -3.52 12.21 -36.39
N GLN A 288 -3.79 11.00 -35.93
CA GLN A 288 -5.13 10.50 -35.65
C GLN A 288 -5.07 9.22 -34.80
N PRO A 289 -6.15 8.88 -34.06
CA PRO A 289 -6.26 7.57 -33.43
C PRO A 289 -6.16 6.45 -34.47
N MET A 290 -5.37 5.42 -34.18
CA MET A 290 -5.21 4.24 -35.05
C MET A 290 -5.45 2.97 -34.23
N THR A 291 -6.26 2.07 -34.78
CA THR A 291 -6.52 0.75 -34.19
C THR A 291 -5.55 -0.27 -34.79
N TYR A 292 -4.85 -1.00 -33.92
CA TYR A 292 -3.91 -2.04 -34.29
C TYR A 292 -4.35 -3.40 -33.74
N ASP A 293 -4.10 -4.47 -34.49
CA ASP A 293 -4.17 -5.84 -33.98
C ASP A 293 -3.00 -6.06 -33.01
N VAL A 294 -3.33 -6.37 -31.76
CA VAL A 294 -2.35 -6.58 -30.69
C VAL A 294 -2.14 -8.05 -30.35
N SER A 295 -2.82 -8.98 -31.03
CA SER A 295 -2.84 -10.41 -30.72
C SER A 295 -1.46 -11.04 -30.72
N THR A 296 -0.62 -10.69 -31.70
CA THR A 296 0.77 -11.18 -31.76
C THR A 296 1.66 -10.44 -30.78
N TYR A 297 1.47 -9.12 -30.61
CA TYR A 297 2.29 -8.27 -29.76
C TYR A 297 2.25 -8.69 -28.29
N VAL A 298 1.05 -8.93 -27.75
CA VAL A 298 0.87 -9.31 -26.33
C VAL A 298 1.45 -10.68 -25.98
N THR A 299 1.78 -11.52 -26.97
CA THR A 299 2.45 -12.80 -26.72
C THR A 299 3.93 -12.63 -26.37
N GLY A 300 4.52 -11.47 -26.71
CA GLY A 300 5.97 -11.24 -26.69
C GLY A 300 6.67 -11.62 -28.00
N ALA A 301 5.92 -11.95 -29.04
CA ALA A 301 6.47 -12.22 -30.37
C ALA A 301 6.82 -10.92 -31.12
N LEU A 302 7.82 -11.01 -32.00
CA LEU A 302 8.18 -9.91 -32.89
C LEU A 302 7.00 -9.58 -33.80
N THR A 303 6.43 -8.39 -33.63
CA THR A 303 5.24 -7.93 -34.34
C THR A 303 5.62 -6.79 -35.28
N PRO A 304 5.29 -6.86 -36.59
CA PRO A 304 5.57 -5.75 -37.50
C PRO A 304 4.92 -4.47 -37.01
N THR A 305 5.70 -3.39 -36.86
CA THR A 305 5.18 -2.09 -36.44
C THR A 305 4.36 -1.51 -37.60
N PRO A 306 3.02 -1.44 -37.53
CA PRO A 306 2.21 -1.20 -38.71
C PRO A 306 2.26 0.29 -39.06
N ASN A 307 2.95 0.64 -40.15
CA ASN A 307 2.72 1.91 -40.82
C ASN A 307 1.55 1.70 -41.79
N GLN A 308 0.32 1.73 -41.29
CA GLN A 308 -0.84 1.62 -42.17
C GLN A 308 -0.81 2.81 -43.14
N SER A 309 -0.63 2.54 -44.43
CA SER A 309 -0.78 3.53 -45.48
C SER A 309 -2.25 3.60 -45.85
N ALA A 310 -2.92 4.71 -45.56
CA ALA A 310 -4.21 4.96 -46.18
C ALA A 310 -4.58 6.41 -45.95
N GLN A 311 -4.18 7.31 -46.85
CA GLN A 311 -5.08 8.31 -47.41
C GLN A 311 -4.42 8.93 -48.66
N PRO A 312 -4.98 8.75 -49.88
CA PRO A 312 -4.61 9.57 -51.02
C PRO A 312 -4.99 11.03 -50.73
N LEU A 313 -4.12 11.99 -51.09
CA LEU A 313 -4.36 13.42 -50.82
C LEU A 313 -5.55 14.05 -51.57
N ARG A 314 -6.23 13.31 -52.45
CA ARG A 314 -7.39 13.81 -53.21
C ARG A 314 -8.52 12.76 -53.29
N PRO A 315 -9.80 13.20 -53.30
CA PRO A 315 -10.93 12.32 -53.56
C PRO A 315 -10.75 11.60 -54.90
N THR A 316 -11.08 10.32 -54.88
CA THR A 316 -10.90 9.34 -55.95
C THR A 316 -11.60 9.76 -57.24
N ASP A 317 -10.84 9.91 -58.32
CA ASP A 317 -11.37 9.50 -59.63
C ASP A 317 -11.58 7.98 -59.54
N PRO A 318 -12.82 7.47 -59.67
CA PRO A 318 -13.11 6.04 -59.52
C PRO A 318 -12.44 5.16 -60.60
N SER A 319 -11.80 5.76 -61.61
CA SER A 319 -11.02 5.05 -62.63
C SER A 319 -9.56 4.75 -62.26
N LEU A 320 -9.08 5.16 -61.07
CA LEU A 320 -7.68 5.03 -60.66
C LEU A 320 -7.47 4.01 -59.54
N THR A 321 -6.46 3.15 -59.69
CA THR A 321 -5.96 2.23 -58.66
C THR A 321 -4.71 2.81 -57.99
N TYR A 322 -4.72 2.89 -56.65
CA TYR A 322 -3.63 3.44 -55.85
C TYR A 322 -2.94 2.34 -55.04
N THR A 323 -1.60 2.26 -55.09
CA THR A 323 -0.81 1.29 -54.31
C THR A 323 0.21 2.06 -53.47
N ALA A 324 0.11 1.95 -52.14
CA ALA A 324 1.07 2.58 -51.25
C ALA A 324 2.37 1.75 -51.13
N PRO A 325 3.54 2.38 -50.99
CA PRO A 325 4.79 1.66 -50.81
C PRO A 325 4.83 0.95 -49.44
N PRO A 326 5.31 -0.31 -49.36
CA PRO A 326 5.46 -1.00 -48.09
C PRO A 326 6.53 -0.30 -47.24
N ALA A 327 6.11 0.30 -46.13
CA ALA A 327 7.06 0.83 -45.15
C ALA A 327 7.46 -0.31 -44.21
N THR A 328 8.63 -0.92 -44.45
CA THR A 328 9.24 -1.89 -43.54
C THR A 328 9.90 -1.13 -42.37
N MET A 329 9.15 -0.94 -41.28
CA MET A 329 9.75 -0.63 -39.97
C MET A 329 10.23 -1.96 -39.35
N PRO A 330 11.31 -1.95 -38.53
CA PRO A 330 11.62 -3.10 -37.69
C PRO A 330 10.39 -3.41 -36.80
N GLY A 331 10.12 -4.69 -36.57
CA GLY A 331 9.06 -5.12 -35.67
C GLY A 331 9.35 -4.74 -34.22
N SER A 332 8.32 -4.65 -33.40
CA SER A 332 8.38 -4.42 -31.95
C SER A 332 8.16 -5.71 -31.18
N ILE A 333 8.76 -5.80 -30.00
CA ILE A 333 8.47 -6.83 -29.00
C ILE A 333 7.88 -6.13 -27.79
N TRP A 334 6.81 -6.68 -27.24
CA TRP A 334 6.18 -6.10 -26.06
C TRP A 334 7.09 -6.24 -24.84
N ALA A 335 7.49 -5.09 -24.27
CA ALA A 335 8.38 -5.02 -23.11
C ALA A 335 7.70 -5.42 -21.78
N GLY A 336 6.39 -5.69 -21.80
CA GLY A 336 5.60 -6.09 -20.64
C GLY A 336 4.88 -4.94 -19.92
N CYS A 337 5.11 -3.69 -20.31
CA CYS A 337 4.35 -2.57 -19.74
C CYS A 337 2.88 -2.57 -20.16
N ILE A 338 2.03 -2.05 -19.27
CA ILE A 338 0.59 -1.97 -19.52
C ILE A 338 0.11 -0.53 -19.50
N GLU A 339 -0.98 -0.30 -20.22
CA GLU A 339 -1.93 0.75 -19.91
C GLU A 339 -3.01 0.20 -18.97
N GLU A 340 -3.44 1.04 -18.03
CA GLU A 340 -4.44 0.71 -17.02
C GLU A 340 -5.81 0.38 -17.63
N ARG A 341 -6.65 -0.22 -16.80
CA ARG A 341 -8.05 -0.52 -17.12
C ARG A 341 -8.86 0.76 -17.37
N GLN A 342 -10.15 0.64 -17.65
CA GLN A 342 -11.01 1.82 -17.74
C GLN A 342 -10.82 2.70 -16.49
N THR A 343 -10.76 4.00 -16.71
CA THR A 343 -10.54 4.99 -15.66
C THR A 343 -11.62 6.05 -15.73
N SER A 344 -11.67 6.89 -14.70
CA SER A 344 -12.64 7.98 -14.60
C SER A 344 -11.97 9.34 -14.51
N SER A 345 -12.34 10.24 -15.42
CA SER A 345 -11.99 11.65 -15.40
C SER A 345 -12.84 12.47 -14.41
N SER A 346 -13.82 11.84 -13.74
CA SER A 346 -14.62 12.47 -12.69
C SER A 346 -13.83 12.72 -11.41
N ILE A 347 -12.67 12.07 -11.22
CA ILE A 347 -11.80 12.27 -10.06
C ILE A 347 -10.98 13.54 -10.30
N THR A 348 -11.28 14.57 -9.51
CA THR A 348 -10.62 15.87 -9.49
C THR A 348 -9.79 16.05 -8.21
N ALA A 349 -8.99 17.09 -8.14
CA ALA A 349 -8.24 17.46 -6.94
C ALA A 349 -9.11 17.67 -5.68
N SER A 350 -10.39 18.02 -5.85
CA SER A 350 -11.35 18.28 -4.77
C SER A 350 -12.24 17.08 -4.40
N SER A 351 -12.05 15.94 -5.07
CA SER A 351 -12.82 14.73 -4.78
C SER A 351 -12.53 14.19 -3.36
N GLY A 352 -13.49 13.48 -2.78
CA GLY A 352 -13.28 12.74 -1.53
C GLY A 352 -12.44 11.47 -1.71
N TYR A 353 -12.55 10.51 -0.78
CA TYR A 353 -11.83 9.23 -0.85
C TYR A 353 -12.65 8.07 -1.44
N THR A 354 -13.93 8.31 -1.75
CA THR A 354 -14.78 7.31 -2.40
C THR A 354 -14.37 7.17 -3.86
N ILE A 355 -13.93 5.96 -4.23
CA ILE A 355 -13.59 5.62 -5.61
C ILE A 355 -14.90 5.45 -6.40
N PRO A 356 -15.11 6.17 -7.51
CA PRO A 356 -16.28 5.98 -8.37
C PRO A 356 -16.27 4.60 -9.04
N ASP A 357 -17.44 3.99 -9.23
CA ASP A 357 -17.58 2.66 -9.88
C ASP A 357 -17.03 2.64 -11.32
N SER A 358 -16.97 3.78 -11.99
CA SER A 358 -16.40 3.91 -13.35
C SER A 358 -14.86 3.87 -13.37
N ALA A 359 -14.19 3.98 -12.23
CA ALA A 359 -12.72 3.96 -12.10
C ALA A 359 -12.21 2.52 -11.83
N GLU A 360 -12.38 1.63 -12.81
CA GLU A 360 -12.00 0.21 -12.72
C GLU A 360 -10.49 -0.01 -12.48
N ASP A 361 -9.66 0.95 -12.87
CA ASP A 361 -8.24 0.98 -12.58
C ASP A 361 -7.93 1.14 -11.08
N LEU A 362 -8.80 1.80 -10.32
CA LEU A 362 -8.66 1.93 -8.86
C LEU A 362 -9.34 0.79 -8.08
N ASP A 363 -10.15 -0.05 -8.73
CA ASP A 363 -10.75 -1.21 -8.09
C ASP A 363 -9.72 -2.35 -7.91
N ILE A 364 -9.21 -2.48 -6.68
CA ILE A 364 -8.25 -3.50 -6.28
C ILE A 364 -8.82 -4.92 -6.42
N ALA A 365 -10.13 -5.08 -6.18
CA ALA A 365 -10.80 -6.38 -6.14
C ALA A 365 -11.28 -6.86 -7.51
N LEU A 366 -11.35 -5.97 -8.50
CA LEU A 366 -11.82 -6.28 -9.85
C LEU A 366 -10.95 -7.36 -10.52
N VAL A 367 -11.58 -8.46 -10.87
CA VAL A 367 -11.03 -9.49 -11.76
C VAL A 367 -11.58 -9.24 -13.17
N PRO A 368 -10.73 -9.14 -14.22
CA PRO A 368 -11.21 -8.84 -15.56
C PRO A 368 -12.20 -9.87 -16.09
N THR A 369 -13.20 -9.39 -16.82
CA THR A 369 -14.24 -10.20 -17.47
C THR A 369 -14.02 -10.21 -18.99
N ASN A 370 -15.03 -10.57 -19.78
CA ASN A 370 -14.98 -10.42 -21.23
C ASN A 370 -15.08 -8.96 -21.69
N ASP A 371 -15.53 -8.04 -20.82
CA ASP A 371 -15.58 -6.62 -21.11
C ASP A 371 -14.16 -6.02 -21.22
N PRO A 372 -13.79 -5.42 -22.38
CA PRO A 372 -12.50 -4.74 -22.55
C PRO A 372 -12.23 -3.59 -21.57
N ALA A 373 -13.26 -2.97 -21.00
CA ALA A 373 -13.11 -1.95 -19.96
C ALA A 373 -12.26 -2.50 -18.81
N THR A 374 -12.61 -3.71 -18.37
CA THR A 374 -12.02 -4.40 -17.21
C THR A 374 -10.64 -4.99 -17.44
N LYS A 375 -10.14 -4.96 -18.68
CA LYS A 375 -8.84 -5.53 -19.06
C LYS A 375 -7.76 -4.46 -19.15
N TRP A 376 -6.53 -4.86 -18.85
CA TRP A 376 -5.36 -4.02 -19.13
C TRP A 376 -5.09 -4.00 -20.64
N LYS A 377 -4.43 -2.95 -21.11
CA LYS A 377 -4.07 -2.83 -22.52
C LYS A 377 -2.54 -2.84 -22.67
N PRO A 378 -1.99 -3.36 -23.78
CA PRO A 378 -0.55 -3.36 -23.95
C PRO A 378 -0.02 -1.95 -24.16
N TYR A 379 0.96 -1.54 -23.36
CA TYR A 379 1.70 -0.30 -23.61
C TYR A 379 2.60 -0.49 -24.84
N TRP A 380 2.38 0.28 -25.91
CA TRP A 380 3.06 0.10 -27.21
C TRP A 380 3.67 1.40 -27.72
N PRO A 381 4.87 1.79 -27.24
CA PRO A 381 5.45 3.09 -27.51
C PRO A 381 5.83 3.29 -28.98
N GLU A 382 6.10 2.22 -29.73
CA GLU A 382 6.50 2.29 -31.14
C GLU A 382 5.40 2.83 -32.06
N VAL A 383 4.13 2.62 -31.71
CA VAL A 383 2.97 3.10 -32.47
C VAL A 383 2.37 4.40 -31.93
N GLU A 384 2.91 4.95 -30.84
CA GLU A 384 2.44 6.18 -30.20
C GLU A 384 3.18 7.42 -30.73
N PHE A 385 2.45 8.49 -31.03
CA PHE A 385 2.96 9.74 -31.59
C PHE A 385 2.25 10.95 -30.97
N LEU A 386 2.91 12.11 -30.93
CA LEU A 386 2.30 13.37 -30.51
C LEU A 386 1.74 14.11 -31.74
N ALA A 387 0.72 14.96 -31.53
CA ALA A 387 0.20 15.84 -32.57
C ALA A 387 1.28 16.83 -33.06
N ASN A 388 1.30 17.14 -34.37
CA ASN A 388 2.29 18.06 -34.96
C ASN A 388 2.35 19.40 -34.20
N GLY A 389 3.55 19.82 -33.82
CA GLY A 389 3.81 21.06 -33.06
C GLY A 389 3.83 20.89 -31.53
N ALA A 390 3.74 19.66 -31.00
CA ALA A 390 3.60 19.42 -29.56
C ALA A 390 4.92 19.22 -28.76
N ALA A 391 6.08 18.98 -29.40
CA ALA A 391 7.37 18.92 -28.69
C ALA A 391 8.56 19.04 -29.64
N TYR A 392 9.45 20.00 -29.37
CA TYR A 392 10.80 20.11 -29.93
C TYR A 392 11.74 19.55 -28.86
N ASP A 393 12.24 18.32 -29.03
CA ASP A 393 13.11 17.66 -28.05
C ASP A 393 14.43 17.21 -28.71
N ASP A 394 15.54 17.38 -28.01
CA ASP A 394 16.94 17.17 -28.43
C ASP A 394 17.20 15.70 -28.85
N TYR A 395 16.38 14.77 -28.33
CA TYR A 395 16.41 13.36 -28.70
C TYR A 395 15.98 13.07 -30.16
N GLN A 396 15.09 13.91 -30.73
CA GLN A 396 14.66 13.78 -32.13
C GLN A 396 15.82 14.09 -33.08
N GLN A 397 16.67 15.04 -32.70
CA GLN A 397 17.90 15.38 -33.42
C GLN A 397 18.92 14.23 -33.34
N TYR A 398 19.12 13.63 -32.16
CA TYR A 398 19.98 12.45 -31.99
C TYR A 398 19.57 11.25 -32.86
N TYR A 399 18.28 10.95 -32.97
CA TYR A 399 17.79 9.83 -33.79
C TYR A 399 17.96 10.11 -35.31
N TYR A 400 17.72 11.35 -35.74
CA TYR A 400 17.96 11.78 -37.12
C TYR A 400 19.45 11.68 -37.50
N GLU A 401 20.34 12.18 -36.64
CA GLU A 401 21.80 12.16 -36.85
C GLU A 401 22.36 10.74 -36.96
N ARG A 402 21.71 9.75 -36.32
CA ARG A 402 22.15 8.35 -36.34
C ARG A 402 21.53 7.49 -37.45
N THR A 403 20.33 7.81 -37.92
CA THR A 403 19.59 6.98 -38.89
C THR A 403 19.51 7.59 -40.30
N GLY A 404 19.78 8.88 -40.45
CA GLY A 404 19.74 9.57 -41.74
C GLY A 404 18.34 9.67 -42.36
N ASP A 405 17.27 9.48 -41.57
CA ASP A 405 15.90 9.47 -42.06
C ASP A 405 15.22 10.87 -42.00
N PRO A 406 15.04 11.59 -43.13
CA PRO A 406 14.37 12.89 -43.16
C PRO A 406 12.88 12.86 -42.76
N ARG A 407 12.32 11.68 -42.46
CA ARG A 407 11.00 11.51 -41.82
C ARG A 407 11.02 11.72 -40.30
N GLY A 408 12.16 12.09 -39.72
CA GLY A 408 12.37 12.40 -38.29
C GLY A 408 11.65 13.65 -37.75
N TYR A 409 10.75 14.27 -38.53
CA TYR A 409 10.00 15.47 -38.15
C TYR A 409 8.65 15.17 -37.47
N THR A 410 8.59 14.19 -36.56
CA THR A 410 7.33 13.88 -35.85
C THR A 410 7.57 13.59 -34.39
N SER A 411 7.16 14.55 -33.56
CA SER A 411 7.18 14.51 -32.10
C SER A 411 6.71 13.17 -31.55
N ARG A 412 7.62 12.43 -30.90
CA ARG A 412 7.33 11.21 -30.14
C ARG A 412 7.13 11.60 -28.68
N PRO A 413 6.28 10.88 -27.92
CA PRO A 413 6.20 11.10 -26.48
C PRO A 413 7.49 10.66 -25.80
N GLN A 414 7.75 11.25 -24.64
CA GLN A 414 8.66 10.64 -23.69
C GLN A 414 8.01 9.36 -23.19
N VAL A 415 8.77 8.27 -23.13
CA VAL A 415 8.29 6.94 -22.77
C VAL A 415 9.10 6.44 -21.58
N ALA A 416 8.47 5.62 -20.74
CA ALA A 416 9.21 4.84 -19.76
C ALA A 416 8.51 3.51 -19.53
N CYS A 417 9.31 2.44 -19.58
CA CYS A 417 8.88 1.12 -19.19
C CYS A 417 9.99 0.51 -18.33
N PRO A 418 9.80 0.42 -17.00
CA PRO A 418 10.79 -0.19 -16.12
C PRO A 418 11.20 -1.58 -16.65
N VAL A 419 12.49 -1.81 -16.84
CA VAL A 419 12.99 -3.12 -17.32
C VAL A 419 12.69 -4.22 -16.28
N ALA A 420 12.84 -3.87 -15.00
CA ALA A 420 12.45 -4.75 -13.91
C ALA A 420 10.93 -4.93 -13.90
N THR A 421 10.49 -6.18 -14.12
CA THR A 421 9.07 -6.55 -14.07
C THR A 421 8.55 -6.56 -12.64
N VAL A 422 7.28 -6.21 -12.45
CA VAL A 422 6.59 -6.38 -11.16
C VAL A 422 6.68 -7.84 -10.73
N LYS A 423 7.11 -8.08 -9.49
CA LYS A 423 7.21 -9.42 -8.90
C LYS A 423 6.16 -9.62 -7.81
N ARG A 424 5.35 -10.66 -8.00
CA ARG A 424 4.39 -11.17 -7.01
C ARG A 424 5.12 -11.60 -5.73
N LEU A 425 4.36 -11.72 -4.64
CA LEU A 425 4.87 -12.13 -3.34
C LEU A 425 5.50 -13.52 -3.40
N GLN A 426 6.81 -13.58 -3.21
CA GLN A 426 7.59 -14.81 -3.27
C GLN A 426 8.75 -14.79 -2.26
N PRO A 427 9.24 -15.95 -1.81
CA PRO A 427 10.49 -16.00 -1.06
C PRO A 427 11.65 -15.54 -1.96
N TRP A 428 12.61 -14.85 -1.37
CA TRP A 428 13.82 -14.41 -2.06
C TRP A 428 15.05 -14.95 -1.35
N SER A 429 16.05 -15.36 -2.13
CA SER A 429 17.42 -15.37 -1.61
C SER A 429 18.00 -13.96 -1.75
N ARG A 430 18.94 -13.61 -0.87
CA ARG A 430 19.64 -12.31 -0.92
C ARG A 430 20.23 -12.04 -2.31
N THR A 431 20.88 -13.05 -2.91
CA THR A 431 21.49 -12.94 -4.24
C THR A 431 20.44 -12.70 -5.33
N ALA A 432 19.34 -13.46 -5.33
CA ALA A 432 18.28 -13.27 -6.31
C ALA A 432 17.66 -11.87 -6.20
N LEU A 433 17.44 -11.38 -4.97
CA LEU A 433 16.92 -10.04 -4.75
C LEU A 433 17.90 -8.97 -5.25
N SER A 434 19.20 -9.11 -4.94
CA SER A 434 20.24 -8.21 -5.45
C SER A 434 20.25 -8.16 -6.98
N THR A 435 20.24 -9.32 -7.65
CA THR A 435 20.24 -9.41 -9.12
C THR A 435 19.00 -8.77 -9.73
N TYR A 436 17.84 -8.89 -9.09
CA TYR A 436 16.63 -8.21 -9.51
C TYR A 436 16.74 -6.68 -9.32
N LEU A 437 17.21 -6.24 -8.15
CA LEU A 437 17.39 -4.83 -7.82
C LEU A 437 18.36 -4.13 -8.78
N ASP A 438 19.34 -4.84 -9.33
CA ASP A 438 20.27 -4.29 -10.31
C ASP A 438 19.61 -3.90 -11.65
N GLN A 439 18.42 -4.44 -11.93
CA GLN A 439 17.62 -4.11 -13.12
C GLN A 439 16.80 -2.83 -12.95
N LEU A 440 16.73 -2.25 -11.75
CA LEU A 440 15.98 -1.01 -11.49
C LEU A 440 16.69 0.17 -12.17
N ASN A 441 16.28 0.53 -13.38
CA ASN A 441 16.85 1.64 -14.12
C ASN A 441 15.94 2.88 -14.03
N PRO A 442 16.43 4.03 -13.53
CA PRO A 442 15.68 5.27 -13.49
C PRO A 442 15.22 5.75 -14.86
N ASP A 443 13.92 5.96 -15.07
CA ASP A 443 13.37 6.58 -16.29
C ASP A 443 11.92 7.03 -16.12
N GLY A 444 11.49 8.02 -16.92
CA GLY A 444 10.11 8.53 -16.93
C GLY A 444 9.74 9.50 -15.80
N GLY A 445 8.50 9.98 -15.85
CA GLY A 445 7.94 10.91 -14.86
C GLY A 445 7.41 10.20 -13.60
N THR A 446 7.08 10.98 -12.57
CA THR A 446 6.77 10.48 -11.22
C THR A 446 5.28 10.36 -10.97
N TYR A 447 4.75 9.14 -11.08
CA TYR A 447 3.33 8.80 -10.90
C TYR A 447 3.13 7.98 -9.62
N HIS A 448 2.82 8.66 -8.51
CA HIS A 448 2.71 7.99 -7.22
C HIS A 448 1.57 6.96 -7.15
N ASP A 449 0.47 7.24 -7.84
CA ASP A 449 -0.70 6.38 -7.94
C ASP A 449 -0.36 5.05 -8.64
N ASN A 450 0.45 5.05 -9.71
CA ASN A 450 0.89 3.82 -10.39
C ASN A 450 1.53 2.82 -9.41
N GLY A 451 2.49 3.28 -8.61
CA GLY A 451 3.15 2.45 -7.61
C GLY A 451 2.18 1.93 -6.55
N MET A 452 1.28 2.79 -6.07
CA MET A 452 0.34 2.42 -5.00
C MET A 452 -0.76 1.48 -5.50
N ILE A 453 -1.28 1.66 -6.71
CA ILE A 453 -2.26 0.78 -7.35
C ILE A 453 -1.71 -0.65 -7.42
N TRP A 454 -0.49 -0.82 -7.94
CA TRP A 454 0.12 -2.14 -8.08
C TRP A 454 0.59 -2.72 -6.74
N GLY A 455 1.07 -1.86 -5.83
CA GLY A 455 1.36 -2.26 -4.44
C GLY A 455 0.14 -2.83 -3.73
N ALA A 456 -1.01 -2.15 -3.87
CA ALA A 456 -2.29 -2.57 -3.31
C ALA A 456 -2.81 -3.87 -3.93
N ARG A 457 -2.76 -4.01 -5.26
CA ARG A 457 -3.17 -5.23 -5.98
C ARG A 457 -2.36 -6.45 -5.54
N LEU A 458 -1.03 -6.31 -5.40
CA LEU A 458 -0.17 -7.43 -5.01
C LEU A 458 -0.41 -7.94 -3.58
N ILE A 459 -0.79 -7.07 -2.64
CA ILE A 459 -0.98 -7.42 -1.23
C ILE A 459 -2.45 -7.74 -0.88
N ALA A 460 -3.37 -7.50 -1.81
CA ALA A 460 -4.81 -7.68 -1.57
C ALA A 460 -5.20 -9.14 -1.44
N ARG A 461 -6.19 -9.42 -0.59
CA ARG A 461 -6.81 -10.75 -0.44
C ARG A 461 -7.91 -11.01 -1.48
N THR A 462 -8.14 -10.05 -2.36
CA THR A 462 -9.14 -10.05 -3.45
C THR A 462 -8.45 -9.71 -4.76
N GLY A 463 -9.19 -9.71 -5.88
CA GLY A 463 -8.64 -9.42 -7.20
C GLY A 463 -7.80 -10.56 -7.77
N ILE A 464 -7.02 -10.25 -8.80
CA ILE A 464 -6.31 -11.25 -9.61
C ILE A 464 -5.22 -12.02 -8.84
N PHE A 465 -4.73 -11.48 -7.73
CA PHE A 465 -3.71 -12.10 -6.88
C PHE A 465 -4.26 -12.66 -5.58
N ALA A 466 -5.59 -12.76 -5.42
CA ALA A 466 -6.22 -13.31 -4.22
C ALA A 466 -5.67 -14.69 -3.81
N GLY A 467 -5.37 -15.54 -4.81
CA GLY A 467 -4.80 -16.87 -4.58
C GLY A 467 -3.41 -16.86 -3.92
N ASP A 468 -2.66 -15.76 -4.05
CA ASP A 468 -1.37 -15.62 -3.36
C ASP A 468 -1.53 -15.24 -1.90
N ASN A 469 -2.67 -14.65 -1.53
CA ASN A 469 -2.85 -13.85 -0.32
C ASN A 469 -3.96 -14.42 0.57
N PRO A 470 -3.79 -15.64 1.11
CA PRO A 470 -4.74 -16.21 2.05
C PRO A 470 -4.75 -15.40 3.36
N GLU A 471 -5.86 -15.51 4.09
CA GLU A 471 -5.98 -14.88 5.42
C GLU A 471 -4.99 -15.47 6.43
N THR A 472 -4.80 -16.78 6.36
CA THR A 472 -3.89 -17.54 7.22
C THR A 472 -2.93 -18.38 6.39
N TYR A 473 -1.73 -18.60 6.92
CA TYR A 473 -0.77 -19.56 6.40
C TYR A 473 -0.23 -20.38 7.58
N GLY A 474 -0.24 -21.72 7.48
CA GLY A 474 0.09 -22.58 8.62
C GLY A 474 -0.81 -22.32 9.84
N SER A 475 -2.10 -22.07 9.63
CA SER A 475 -3.10 -21.72 10.66
C SER A 475 -2.84 -20.40 11.42
N MET A 476 -1.82 -19.64 11.05
CA MET A 476 -1.51 -18.34 11.65
C MET A 476 -1.88 -17.20 10.69
N PRO A 477 -2.38 -16.04 11.19
CA PRO A 477 -2.67 -14.88 10.36
C PRO A 477 -1.47 -14.39 9.56
N VAL A 478 -1.75 -13.67 8.46
CA VAL A 478 -0.73 -13.00 7.65
C VAL A 478 -0.79 -11.49 7.86
N SER A 479 0.29 -10.94 8.44
CA SER A 479 0.59 -9.51 8.51
C SER A 479 1.01 -9.01 7.14
N ARG A 480 0.43 -7.88 6.70
CA ARG A 480 0.64 -7.31 5.36
C ARG A 480 1.21 -5.90 5.46
N GLN A 481 2.34 -5.68 4.82
CA GLN A 481 3.10 -4.44 4.87
C GLN A 481 3.37 -3.93 3.45
N ILE A 482 3.23 -2.63 3.24
CA ILE A 482 3.75 -1.94 2.07
C ILE A 482 4.84 -0.99 2.54
N ILE A 483 6.00 -1.03 1.89
CA ILE A 483 7.05 -0.02 2.05
C ILE A 483 7.08 0.75 0.75
N TYR A 484 6.54 1.96 0.80
CA TYR A 484 6.45 2.89 -0.31
C TYR A 484 7.60 3.89 -0.21
N MET A 485 8.41 3.97 -1.24
CA MET A 485 9.53 4.91 -1.30
C MET A 485 9.49 5.70 -2.60
N THR A 486 9.68 7.02 -2.50
CA THR A 486 9.79 7.94 -3.64
C THR A 486 10.81 9.02 -3.34
N ASP A 487 11.51 9.49 -4.38
CA ASP A 487 12.45 10.59 -4.25
C ASP A 487 11.92 11.94 -4.74
N GLY A 488 10.65 12.01 -5.13
CA GLY A 488 10.10 13.16 -5.83
C GLY A 488 8.69 13.52 -5.42
N ILE A 489 8.35 14.78 -5.71
CA ILE A 489 6.98 15.25 -5.86
C ILE A 489 6.43 14.62 -7.17
N ILE A 490 5.11 14.46 -7.24
CA ILE A 490 4.45 14.03 -8.48
C ILE A 490 4.87 14.95 -9.63
N ASP A 491 5.37 14.34 -10.71
CA ASP A 491 5.80 15.03 -11.93
C ASP A 491 5.17 14.31 -13.11
N THR A 492 3.95 14.74 -13.44
CA THR A 492 3.18 14.23 -14.56
C THR A 492 3.27 15.22 -15.72
N GLY A 493 3.88 14.80 -16.81
CA GLY A 493 4.11 15.64 -17.98
C GLY A 493 3.02 15.50 -19.06
N PRO A 494 2.66 16.57 -19.78
CA PRO A 494 1.58 16.58 -20.78
C PRO A 494 1.91 15.81 -22.07
N THR A 495 3.17 15.46 -22.28
CA THR A 495 3.70 14.75 -23.46
C THR A 495 4.27 13.37 -23.11
N LEU A 496 4.13 12.93 -21.86
CA LEU A 496 4.52 11.60 -21.42
C LEU A 496 3.48 10.57 -21.88
N TYR A 497 3.95 9.46 -22.44
CA TYR A 497 3.14 8.26 -22.56
C TYR A 497 3.18 7.52 -21.22
N SER A 498 2.05 7.55 -20.51
CA SER A 498 1.90 6.95 -19.19
C SER A 498 1.07 5.66 -19.26
N THR A 499 0.87 5.03 -18.11
CA THR A 499 -0.12 3.96 -17.92
C THR A 499 -1.56 4.39 -18.32
N TYR A 500 -1.83 5.68 -18.47
CA TYR A 500 -3.13 6.21 -18.85
C TYR A 500 -3.21 6.69 -20.32
N GLY A 501 -2.22 6.35 -21.15
CA GLY A 501 -2.12 6.85 -22.51
C GLY A 501 -1.36 8.18 -22.58
N LEU A 502 -1.61 8.96 -23.64
CA LEU A 502 -1.19 10.35 -23.72
C LEU A 502 -2.27 11.25 -23.12
N GLU A 503 -2.21 11.48 -21.82
CA GLU A 503 -3.33 12.03 -21.03
C GLU A 503 -3.89 13.36 -21.52
N LYS A 504 -3.08 14.22 -22.13
CA LYS A 504 -3.54 15.46 -22.76
C LYS A 504 -4.55 15.22 -23.89
N TRP A 505 -4.39 14.14 -24.66
CA TRP A 505 -5.24 13.80 -25.81
C TRP A 505 -6.22 12.67 -25.51
N ASP A 506 -5.82 11.70 -24.69
CA ASP A 506 -6.65 10.58 -24.26
C ASP A 506 -7.68 10.98 -23.23
N GLN A 507 -7.39 12.00 -22.41
CA GLN A 507 -8.36 12.60 -21.50
C GLN A 507 -8.97 11.60 -20.51
N ARG A 508 -8.26 10.48 -20.30
CA ARG A 508 -8.67 9.35 -19.46
C ARG A 508 -8.73 9.77 -18.00
N VAL A 509 -7.68 10.43 -17.49
CA VAL A 509 -7.62 10.96 -16.12
C VAL A 509 -8.02 12.43 -16.06
N THR A 510 -7.49 13.25 -16.97
CA THR A 510 -7.67 14.71 -16.97
C THR A 510 -9.05 15.16 -17.44
N GLY A 511 -9.77 14.34 -18.22
CA GLY A 511 -10.91 14.83 -18.99
C GLY A 511 -10.45 15.92 -19.95
N THR A 512 -11.21 17.01 -20.07
CA THR A 512 -10.71 18.18 -20.82
C THR A 512 -9.46 18.73 -20.15
N PHE A 513 -8.31 18.62 -20.82
CA PHE A 513 -7.04 19.14 -20.31
C PHE A 513 -7.12 20.67 -20.17
N THR A 514 -7.09 21.17 -18.93
CA THR A 514 -7.21 22.61 -18.64
C THR A 514 -5.88 23.28 -18.33
N SER A 515 -5.00 22.63 -17.58
CA SER A 515 -3.68 23.14 -17.20
C SER A 515 -2.72 22.00 -16.86
N GLU A 516 -1.42 22.30 -16.90
CA GLU A 516 -0.36 21.37 -16.46
C GLU A 516 -0.39 21.09 -14.95
N ASP A 517 -1.06 21.93 -14.14
CA ASP A 517 -1.22 21.72 -12.69
C ASP A 517 -2.38 20.78 -12.33
N ASP A 518 -3.41 20.68 -13.17
CA ASP A 518 -4.60 19.85 -12.89
C ASP A 518 -4.27 18.36 -12.95
N GLN A 519 -3.41 17.94 -13.88
CA GLN A 519 -3.02 16.53 -14.03
C GLN A 519 -2.29 16.00 -12.77
N PRO A 520 -1.22 16.62 -12.27
CA PRO A 520 -0.59 16.20 -11.01
C PRO A 520 -1.57 16.17 -9.84
N ALA A 521 -2.47 17.15 -9.75
CA ALA A 521 -3.44 17.24 -8.66
C ALA A 521 -4.44 16.08 -8.67
N ARG A 522 -4.84 15.60 -9.85
CA ARG A 522 -5.68 14.41 -10.01
C ARG A 522 -4.95 13.14 -9.63
N HIS A 523 -3.71 12.93 -10.11
CA HIS A 523 -2.91 11.78 -9.69
C HIS A 523 -2.67 11.78 -8.19
N ASN A 524 -2.45 12.94 -7.59
CA ASN A 524 -2.30 13.07 -6.14
C ASN A 524 -3.58 12.62 -5.40
N GLN A 525 -4.76 12.97 -5.92
CA GLN A 525 -6.02 12.52 -5.33
C GLN A 525 -6.25 11.01 -5.52
N ARG A 526 -5.87 10.46 -6.68
CA ARG A 526 -5.94 9.00 -6.94
C ARG A 526 -5.01 8.22 -6.02
N PHE A 527 -3.78 8.71 -5.83
CA PHE A 527 -2.83 8.16 -4.87
C PHE A 527 -3.43 8.11 -3.45
N LYS A 528 -3.99 9.23 -2.99
CA LYS A 528 -4.67 9.33 -1.68
C LYS A 528 -5.84 8.35 -1.55
N MET A 529 -6.71 8.24 -2.56
CA MET A 529 -7.80 7.26 -2.60
C MET A 529 -7.27 5.83 -2.45
N MET A 530 -6.22 5.49 -3.18
CA MET A 530 -5.61 4.15 -3.13
C MET A 530 -4.95 3.84 -1.79
N CYS A 531 -4.29 4.81 -1.17
CA CYS A 531 -3.76 4.65 0.18
C CYS A 531 -4.89 4.42 1.20
N ALA A 532 -6.00 5.15 1.10
CA ALA A 532 -7.16 4.97 1.97
C ALA A 532 -7.79 3.58 1.79
N ALA A 533 -8.04 3.14 0.55
CA ALA A 533 -8.55 1.81 0.23
C ALA A 533 -7.62 0.70 0.75
N THR A 534 -6.30 0.89 0.60
CA THR A 534 -5.29 -0.06 1.08
C THR A 534 -5.28 -0.18 2.60
N LYS A 535 -5.38 0.93 3.32
CA LYS A 535 -5.49 0.95 4.79
C LYS A 535 -6.78 0.28 5.28
N GLN A 536 -7.90 0.49 4.58
CA GLN A 536 -9.19 -0.16 4.91
C GLN A 536 -9.11 -1.68 4.80
N MET A 537 -8.26 -2.22 3.93
CA MET A 537 -7.99 -3.66 3.88
C MET A 537 -7.18 -4.18 5.08
N GLY A 538 -6.71 -3.33 6.01
CA GLY A 538 -5.84 -3.72 7.12
C GLY A 538 -4.37 -3.94 6.74
N VAL A 539 -3.92 -3.30 5.65
CA VAL A 539 -2.51 -3.28 5.24
C VAL A 539 -1.83 -2.08 5.90
N SER A 540 -0.66 -2.31 6.49
CA SER A 540 0.17 -1.27 7.09
C SER A 540 1.13 -0.68 6.05
N ILE A 541 1.13 0.64 5.89
CA ILE A 541 1.87 1.38 4.88
C ILE A 541 2.93 2.24 5.55
N TRP A 542 4.18 1.98 5.18
CA TRP A 542 5.35 2.81 5.47
C TRP A 542 5.65 3.68 4.26
N VAL A 543 5.89 4.98 4.47
CA VAL A 543 6.20 5.94 3.42
C VAL A 543 7.53 6.61 3.71
N ILE A 544 8.42 6.58 2.72
CA ILE A 544 9.74 7.18 2.79
C ILE A 544 9.88 8.17 1.63
N ALA A 545 9.94 9.45 1.95
CA ALA A 545 10.39 10.49 1.01
C ALA A 545 11.93 10.53 1.04
N PHE A 546 12.58 10.51 -0.11
CA PHE A 546 14.03 10.47 -0.22
C PHE A 546 14.58 11.68 -0.97
N ALA A 547 15.43 12.48 -0.32
CA ALA A 547 16.06 13.66 -0.91
C ALA A 547 15.09 14.75 -1.45
N SER A 548 13.79 14.63 -1.14
CA SER A 548 12.72 15.55 -1.49
C SER A 548 11.87 15.88 -0.26
N GLU A 549 10.77 16.60 -0.42
CA GLU A 549 9.89 16.91 0.71
C GLU A 549 8.92 15.76 1.02
N LEU A 550 8.60 15.61 2.32
CA LEU A 550 7.51 14.75 2.75
C LEU A 550 6.19 15.53 2.61
N THR A 551 5.55 15.41 1.45
CA THR A 551 4.28 16.10 1.15
C THR A 551 3.14 15.65 2.09
N SER A 552 2.05 16.42 2.12
CA SER A 552 0.85 16.05 2.87
C SER A 552 0.25 14.74 2.39
N ALA A 553 0.24 14.49 1.08
CA ALA A 553 -0.27 13.25 0.50
C ALA A 553 0.59 12.03 0.89
N LEU A 554 1.92 12.16 0.87
CA LEU A 554 2.83 11.10 1.32
C LEU A 554 2.66 10.82 2.83
N SER A 555 2.57 11.87 3.63
CA SER A 555 2.32 11.76 5.08
C SER A 555 1.00 11.07 5.39
N GLU A 556 -0.06 11.44 4.66
CA GLU A 556 -1.40 10.88 4.86
C GLU A 556 -1.53 9.44 4.35
N CYS A 557 -0.75 9.07 3.33
CA CYS A 557 -0.73 7.71 2.81
C CYS A 557 -0.24 6.70 3.87
N ALA A 558 0.74 7.09 4.69
CA ALA A 558 1.25 6.25 5.77
C ALA A 558 0.14 5.86 6.75
N THR A 559 0.26 4.67 7.35
CA THR A 559 -0.74 4.17 8.31
C THR A 559 -0.73 4.94 9.63
N SER A 560 0.42 5.49 10.02
CA SER A 560 0.56 6.38 11.16
C SER A 560 1.66 7.39 10.92
N ALA A 561 1.69 8.47 11.70
CA ALA A 561 2.73 9.50 11.60
C ALA A 561 4.16 8.95 11.79
N ALA A 562 4.34 7.91 12.62
CA ALA A 562 5.64 7.26 12.82
C ALA A 562 6.11 6.45 11.60
N GLN A 563 5.20 6.14 10.67
CA GLN A 563 5.48 5.37 9.46
C GLN A 563 5.70 6.25 8.24
N ALA A 564 5.59 7.58 8.37
CA ALA A 564 6.02 8.54 7.37
C ALA A 564 7.38 9.11 7.75
N SER A 565 8.30 9.23 6.80
CA SER A 565 9.64 9.72 7.08
C SER A 565 10.29 10.40 5.89
N LEU A 566 11.22 11.31 6.19
CA LEU A 566 12.11 11.93 5.23
C LEU A 566 13.54 11.44 5.46
N SER A 567 14.17 10.91 4.42
CA SER A 567 15.59 10.58 4.38
C SER A 567 16.32 11.59 3.48
N ALA A 568 17.23 12.39 4.04
CA ALA A 568 17.90 13.45 3.30
C ALA A 568 19.09 12.95 2.44
N ASN A 569 19.66 11.80 2.77
CA ASN A 569 20.86 11.24 2.12
C ASN A 569 20.90 9.71 2.20
N SER A 570 21.81 9.09 1.44
CA SER A 570 21.94 7.63 1.32
C SER A 570 22.10 6.90 2.65
N ALA A 571 22.83 7.48 3.61
CA ALA A 571 23.04 6.90 4.92
C ALA A 571 21.74 6.91 5.75
N SER A 572 21.01 8.03 5.76
CA SER A 572 19.73 8.15 6.44
C SER A 572 18.65 7.23 5.84
N LEU A 573 18.68 7.01 4.52
CA LEU A 573 17.78 6.07 3.83
C LEU A 573 18.04 4.64 4.31
N THR A 574 19.30 4.23 4.29
CA THR A 574 19.70 2.88 4.75
C THR A 574 19.31 2.66 6.22
N ALA A 575 19.58 3.64 7.09
CA ALA A 575 19.19 3.59 8.49
C ALA A 575 17.68 3.45 8.68
N LYS A 576 16.87 4.13 7.85
CA LYS A 576 15.41 4.03 7.92
C LYS A 576 14.88 2.67 7.50
N PHE A 577 15.42 2.06 6.45
CA PHE A 577 15.06 0.70 6.05
C PHE A 577 15.42 -0.33 7.14
N VAL A 578 16.56 -0.16 7.81
CA VAL A 578 16.94 -0.99 8.98
C VAL A 578 15.95 -0.79 10.14
N GLU A 579 15.55 0.44 10.43
CA GLU A 579 14.55 0.75 11.45
C GLU A 579 13.19 0.08 11.14
N ILE A 580 12.76 0.13 9.87
CA ILE A 580 11.53 -0.54 9.43
C ILE A 580 11.66 -2.05 9.59
N GLY A 581 12.79 -2.64 9.19
CA GLY A 581 13.08 -4.06 9.41
C GLY A 581 12.98 -4.47 10.87
N LYS A 582 13.51 -3.65 11.78
CA LYS A 582 13.39 -3.86 13.23
C LYS A 582 11.94 -3.78 13.71
N ASN A 583 11.14 -2.84 13.20
CA ASN A 583 9.74 -2.72 13.59
C ASN A 583 8.86 -3.85 13.04
N ILE A 584 9.10 -4.28 11.80
CA ILE A 584 8.36 -5.38 11.17
C ILE A 584 8.77 -6.72 11.79
N GLY A 585 10.08 -6.91 11.98
CA GLY A 585 10.66 -8.10 12.61
C GLY A 585 10.53 -8.12 14.13
N ALA A 586 10.11 -7.00 14.75
CA ALA A 586 9.84 -6.94 16.18
C ALA A 586 8.72 -7.92 16.51
N LEU A 587 9.04 -8.78 17.46
CA LEU A 587 8.17 -9.81 17.96
C LEU A 587 6.90 -9.18 18.52
N ARG A 588 5.74 -9.59 17.99
CA ARG A 588 4.45 -9.23 18.59
C ARG A 588 4.34 -10.00 19.89
N LEU A 589 4.45 -9.26 20.99
CA LEU A 589 4.16 -9.77 22.32
C LEU A 589 2.65 -9.70 22.49
N THR A 590 2.00 -10.86 22.58
CA THR A 590 0.59 -10.96 22.94
C THR A 590 0.50 -11.12 24.45
N GLN A 591 -0.33 -10.28 25.07
CA GLN A 591 -0.71 -10.34 26.49
C GLN A 591 -1.96 -11.19 26.69
#